data_AF-A0A540WJY5-F1
#
_entry.id   AF-A0A540WJY5-F1
#
_cell.length_a   1.000
_cell.length_b   1.000
_cell.length_c   1.000
_cell.angle_alpha   90.00
_cell.angle_beta   90.00
_cell.angle_gamma   90.00
#
_symmetry.space_group_name_H-M   'P 1'
#
loop_
_entity.id
_entity.type
_entity.pdbx_description
1 polymer ?
#
loop_
_entity_poly.entity_id
_entity_poly.type
_entity_poly.pdbx_seq_one_letter_code
_entity_poly.pdbx_strand_id
1 'polypeptide(L)'
;MNEQTLQSLKPKLRPVKDEDLEQIGDEDIAGVLGDDSWVHEGDLVIEGDLSVTEGALLVLGDLTVSGEVTTDETGTLAVMGQLKAHHLYLEGNLEVHGDATLSGVVYGFYEAGISRVYGKTTAKLGLIGNHDWSCDSEHYEVSGRFSNFHKLMEGDPEAIRKLVGDKEFAQLARMLGVSKEEAEGSSNSAWGLSLFHRV
;
A
#
# COMPACT_ATOMS: atom_id res chain seq x y z
N MET A 1 15.21 3.49 -10.11
CA MET A 1 14.96 2.15 -9.56
C MET A 1 14.39 1.29 -10.67
N ASN A 2 14.46 -0.04 -10.55
CA ASN A 2 13.90 -0.96 -11.55
C ASN A 2 12.42 -1.18 -11.19
N GLU A 3 11.55 -0.30 -11.66
CA GLU A 3 10.10 -0.39 -11.41
C GLU A 3 9.48 -1.44 -12.34
N GLN A 4 8.73 -2.36 -11.76
CA GLN A 4 7.85 -3.27 -12.48
C GLN A 4 6.40 -2.85 -12.30
N THR A 5 5.72 -2.63 -13.42
CA THR A 5 4.28 -2.39 -13.43
C THR A 5 3.53 -3.68 -13.71
N LEU A 6 2.23 -3.72 -13.39
CA LEU A 6 1.34 -4.80 -13.83
C LEU A 6 1.52 -5.09 -15.33
N GLN A 7 1.54 -4.06 -16.17
CA GLN A 7 1.72 -4.19 -17.62
C GLN A 7 3.05 -4.86 -17.99
N SER A 8 4.14 -4.53 -17.29
CA SER A 8 5.45 -5.16 -17.51
C SER A 8 5.48 -6.64 -17.10
N LEU A 9 4.63 -7.02 -16.13
CA LEU A 9 4.53 -8.39 -15.63
C LEU A 9 3.64 -9.28 -16.51
N LYS A 10 2.60 -8.73 -17.17
CA LYS A 10 1.61 -9.48 -17.98
C LYS A 10 2.17 -10.61 -18.85
N PRO A 11 3.32 -10.49 -19.55
CA PRO A 11 3.86 -11.59 -20.35
C PRO A 11 4.20 -12.88 -19.56
N LYS A 12 4.28 -12.79 -18.23
CA LYS A 12 4.55 -13.90 -17.30
C LYS A 12 3.33 -14.31 -16.50
N LEU A 13 2.19 -13.64 -16.69
CA LEU A 13 0.96 -13.86 -15.95
C LEU A 13 -0.06 -14.55 -16.86
N ARG A 14 -1.03 -15.21 -16.24
CA ARG A 14 -2.23 -15.67 -16.96
C ARG A 14 -3.43 -14.79 -16.58
N PRO A 15 -4.47 -14.70 -17.43
CA PRO A 15 -5.73 -14.12 -17.01
C PRO A 15 -6.31 -14.86 -15.80
N VAL A 16 -7.09 -14.13 -14.99
CA VAL A 16 -7.87 -14.70 -13.89
C VAL A 16 -8.93 -15.66 -14.41
N LYS A 17 -9.32 -16.60 -13.56
CA LYS A 17 -10.46 -17.50 -13.77
C LYS A 17 -11.35 -17.48 -12.54
N ASP A 18 -12.58 -17.95 -12.69
CA ASP A 18 -13.55 -18.04 -11.59
C ASP A 18 -12.99 -18.78 -10.35
N GLU A 19 -12.23 -19.87 -10.56
CA GLU A 19 -11.59 -20.65 -9.48
C GLU A 19 -10.58 -19.84 -8.65
N ASP A 20 -10.00 -18.79 -9.23
CA ASP A 20 -9.08 -17.90 -8.51
C ASP A 20 -9.85 -16.92 -7.62
N LEU A 21 -11.02 -16.48 -8.08
CA LEU A 21 -11.88 -15.54 -7.36
C LEU A 21 -12.47 -16.17 -6.09
N GLU A 22 -12.69 -17.48 -6.09
CA GLU A 22 -13.14 -18.24 -4.90
C GLU A 22 -12.15 -18.21 -3.74
N GLN A 23 -10.88 -17.83 -3.99
CA GLN A 23 -9.85 -17.71 -2.96
C GLN A 23 -9.84 -16.34 -2.28
N ILE A 24 -10.50 -15.33 -2.85
CA ILE A 24 -10.56 -13.98 -2.29
C ILE A 24 -11.50 -13.99 -1.09
N GLY A 25 -11.01 -13.46 0.03
CA GLY A 25 -11.74 -13.44 1.29
C GLY A 25 -12.66 -12.23 1.42
N ASP A 26 -12.31 -11.10 0.79
CA ASP A 26 -13.07 -9.87 0.87
C ASP A 26 -14.01 -9.74 -0.35
N GLU A 27 -15.32 -9.64 -0.09
CA GLU A 27 -16.33 -9.61 -1.16
C GLU A 27 -16.22 -8.35 -2.04
N ASP A 28 -15.79 -7.23 -1.47
CA ASP A 28 -15.63 -5.98 -2.22
C ASP A 28 -14.40 -6.06 -3.13
N ILE A 29 -13.32 -6.67 -2.66
CA ILE A 29 -12.12 -6.93 -3.47
C ILE A 29 -12.44 -7.98 -4.56
N ALA A 30 -13.16 -9.04 -4.24
CA ALA A 30 -13.58 -10.03 -5.23
C ALA A 30 -14.44 -9.39 -6.34
N GLY A 31 -15.31 -8.44 -5.98
CA GLY A 31 -16.19 -7.74 -6.91
C GLY A 31 -15.49 -6.83 -7.92
N VAL A 32 -14.25 -6.40 -7.66
CA VAL A 32 -13.45 -5.60 -8.61
C VAL A 32 -12.52 -6.43 -9.48
N LEU A 33 -12.35 -7.72 -9.17
CA LEU A 33 -11.59 -8.64 -10.02
C LEU A 33 -12.45 -9.14 -11.19
N GLY A 34 -11.86 -9.27 -12.38
CA GLY A 34 -12.56 -9.71 -13.58
C GLY A 34 -11.62 -9.83 -14.78
N ASP A 35 -12.12 -9.49 -15.97
CA ASP A 35 -11.41 -9.72 -17.24
C ASP A 35 -10.04 -9.01 -17.35
N ASP A 36 -9.84 -7.92 -16.60
CA ASP A 36 -8.58 -7.16 -16.55
C ASP A 36 -7.64 -7.59 -15.39
N SER A 37 -7.97 -8.70 -14.71
CA SER A 37 -7.18 -9.27 -13.63
C SER A 37 -6.21 -10.35 -14.12
N TRP A 38 -5.00 -10.32 -13.56
CA TRP A 38 -3.90 -11.21 -13.94
C TRP A 38 -3.38 -11.97 -12.74
N VAL A 39 -3.01 -13.22 -12.97
CA VAL A 39 -2.60 -14.16 -11.94
C VAL A 39 -1.15 -14.57 -12.14
N HIS A 40 -0.39 -14.48 -11.05
CA HIS A 40 0.89 -15.15 -10.89
C HIS A 40 0.67 -16.46 -10.12
N GLU A 41 1.08 -17.58 -10.69
CA GLU A 41 1.01 -18.88 -10.02
C GLU A 41 2.20 -19.07 -9.06
N GLY A 42 1.89 -19.33 -7.78
CA GLY A 42 2.89 -19.48 -6.73
C GLY A 42 3.60 -18.17 -6.37
N ASP A 43 4.75 -18.31 -5.73
CA ASP A 43 5.49 -17.18 -5.15
C ASP A 43 6.08 -16.24 -6.21
N LEU A 44 5.94 -14.93 -5.97
CA LEU A 44 6.46 -13.87 -6.83
C LEU A 44 7.54 -13.07 -6.11
N VAL A 45 8.72 -12.96 -6.73
CA VAL A 45 9.83 -12.14 -6.25
C VAL A 45 10.12 -11.02 -7.25
N ILE A 46 10.13 -9.78 -6.78
CA ILE A 46 10.42 -8.57 -7.56
C ILE A 46 11.63 -7.86 -6.96
N GLU A 47 12.71 -7.80 -7.74
CA GLU A 47 13.87 -6.96 -7.45
C GLU A 47 13.61 -5.55 -7.98
N GLY A 48 13.28 -4.65 -7.06
CA GLY A 48 12.87 -3.27 -7.32
C GLY A 48 11.48 -2.96 -6.77
N ASP A 49 10.76 -2.11 -7.48
CA ASP A 49 9.44 -1.61 -7.06
C ASP A 49 8.34 -2.33 -7.84
N LEU A 50 7.16 -2.47 -7.23
CA LEU A 50 5.94 -2.96 -7.84
C LEU A 50 4.89 -1.86 -7.82
N SER A 51 4.40 -1.50 -9.00
CA SER A 51 3.28 -0.58 -9.17
C SER A 51 2.11 -1.31 -9.84
N VAL A 52 0.98 -1.38 -9.14
CA VAL A 52 -0.25 -1.96 -9.66
C VAL A 52 -1.23 -0.81 -9.92
N THR A 53 -1.43 -0.53 -11.21
CA THR A 53 -2.33 0.50 -11.73
C THR A 53 -3.11 -0.09 -12.89
N GLU A 54 -4.32 0.41 -13.13
CA GLU A 54 -5.19 0.01 -14.26
C GLU A 54 -5.35 -1.52 -14.38
N GLY A 55 -5.91 -2.13 -13.33
CA GLY A 55 -6.22 -3.56 -13.30
C GLY A 55 -5.81 -4.21 -12.00
N ALA A 56 -5.79 -5.55 -12.01
CA ALA A 56 -5.49 -6.31 -10.80
C ALA A 56 -4.40 -7.36 -10.99
N LEU A 57 -3.60 -7.53 -9.92
CA LEU A 57 -2.64 -8.61 -9.78
C LEU A 57 -3.07 -9.52 -8.62
N LEU A 58 -3.26 -10.79 -8.91
CA LEU A 58 -3.44 -11.85 -7.92
C LEU A 58 -2.17 -12.73 -7.87
N VAL A 59 -1.59 -12.89 -6.70
CA VAL A 59 -0.45 -13.79 -6.44
C VAL A 59 -0.97 -14.95 -5.61
N LEU A 60 -0.93 -16.16 -6.16
CA LEU A 60 -1.44 -17.38 -5.47
C LEU A 60 -0.48 -17.93 -4.39
N GLY A 61 0.61 -17.23 -4.10
CA GLY A 61 1.59 -17.58 -3.09
C GLY A 61 2.10 -16.35 -2.35
N ASP A 62 3.35 -16.39 -1.91
CA ASP A 62 4.00 -15.27 -1.24
C ASP A 62 4.45 -14.20 -2.25
N LEU A 63 4.34 -12.92 -1.89
CA LEU A 63 4.89 -11.80 -2.64
C LEU A 63 6.05 -11.17 -1.87
N THR A 64 7.24 -11.17 -2.48
CA THR A 64 8.41 -10.44 -1.97
C THR A 64 8.85 -9.38 -2.95
N VAL A 65 8.87 -8.12 -2.52
CA VAL A 65 9.33 -6.97 -3.29
C VAL A 65 10.48 -6.32 -2.53
N SER A 66 11.64 -6.14 -3.15
CA SER A 66 12.79 -5.57 -2.44
C SER A 66 12.64 -4.08 -2.14
N GLY A 67 11.78 -3.39 -2.90
CA GLY A 67 11.47 -1.97 -2.79
C GLY A 67 10.02 -1.72 -2.40
N GLU A 68 9.38 -0.83 -3.13
CA GLU A 68 8.06 -0.28 -2.82
C GLU A 68 6.94 -1.11 -3.47
N VAL A 69 5.81 -1.27 -2.79
CA VAL A 69 4.56 -1.73 -3.40
C VAL A 69 3.58 -0.57 -3.39
N THR A 70 3.04 -0.22 -4.56
CA THR A 70 2.07 0.86 -4.72
C THR A 70 0.81 0.36 -5.42
N THR A 71 -0.35 0.75 -4.90
CA THR A 71 -1.63 0.67 -5.60
C THR A 71 -2.24 2.07 -5.71
N ASP A 72 -2.58 2.50 -6.93
CA ASP A 72 -3.40 3.71 -7.13
C ASP A 72 -4.90 3.38 -7.04
N GLU A 73 -5.78 4.39 -7.11
CA GLU A 73 -7.25 4.19 -7.01
C GLU A 73 -7.84 3.20 -8.04
N THR A 74 -7.09 2.84 -9.09
CA THR A 74 -7.50 1.89 -10.13
C THR A 74 -6.83 0.52 -10.01
N GLY A 75 -5.87 0.39 -9.10
CA GLY A 75 -5.07 -0.80 -8.86
C GLY A 75 -5.65 -1.69 -7.79
N THR A 76 -5.60 -3.00 -8.00
CA THR A 76 -5.93 -4.01 -6.98
C THR A 76 -4.83 -5.05 -6.88
N LEU A 77 -4.30 -5.26 -5.68
CA LEU A 77 -3.32 -6.31 -5.41
C LEU A 77 -3.90 -7.32 -4.41
N ALA A 78 -3.93 -8.60 -4.77
CA ALA A 78 -4.31 -9.68 -3.89
C ALA A 78 -3.16 -10.69 -3.75
N VAL A 79 -2.81 -11.05 -2.52
CA VAL A 79 -1.72 -11.98 -2.20
C VAL A 79 -2.28 -13.08 -1.29
N MET A 80 -2.35 -14.31 -1.81
CA MET A 80 -2.92 -15.45 -1.07
C MET A 80 -1.95 -16.02 -0.03
N GLY A 81 -0.69 -15.57 -0.03
CA GLY A 81 0.30 -15.83 1.00
C GLY A 81 0.67 -14.59 1.80
N GLN A 82 1.96 -14.49 2.12
CA GLN A 82 2.55 -13.37 2.84
C GLN A 82 3.01 -12.26 1.90
N LEU A 83 2.98 -11.02 2.38
CA LEU A 83 3.57 -9.87 1.71
C LEU A 83 4.83 -9.40 2.45
N LYS A 84 5.94 -9.31 1.73
CA LYS A 84 7.18 -8.66 2.20
C LYS A 84 7.56 -7.55 1.25
N ALA A 85 7.72 -6.35 1.77
CA ALA A 85 8.19 -5.20 1.01
C ALA A 85 9.02 -4.25 1.87
N HIS A 86 9.70 -3.27 1.26
CA HIS A 86 10.26 -2.17 2.03
C HIS A 86 9.15 -1.22 2.48
N HIS A 87 8.35 -0.76 1.51
CA HIS A 87 7.23 0.13 1.74
C HIS A 87 5.97 -0.39 1.07
N LEU A 88 4.82 -0.01 1.64
CA LEU A 88 3.50 -0.26 1.10
C LEU A 88 2.72 1.05 1.08
N TYR A 89 2.30 1.45 -0.11
CA TYR A 89 1.52 2.66 -0.32
C TYR A 89 0.21 2.33 -1.02
N LEU A 90 -0.88 2.82 -0.43
CA LEU A 90 -2.23 2.39 -0.77
C LEU A 90 -3.12 3.59 -0.99
N GLU A 91 -3.58 3.74 -2.23
CA GLU A 91 -4.82 4.44 -2.59
C GLU A 91 -5.86 3.43 -3.11
N GLY A 92 -5.39 2.36 -3.78
CA GLY A 92 -6.22 1.27 -4.29
C GLY A 92 -6.40 0.10 -3.33
N ASN A 93 -6.88 -1.01 -3.88
CA ASN A 93 -7.25 -2.17 -3.08
C ASN A 93 -6.05 -3.06 -2.77
N LEU A 94 -6.04 -3.65 -1.58
CA LEU A 94 -5.07 -4.65 -1.16
C LEU A 94 -5.74 -5.77 -0.38
N GLU A 95 -5.45 -7.01 -0.75
CA GLU A 95 -5.74 -8.17 0.08
C GLU A 95 -4.48 -8.99 0.34
N VAL A 96 -4.23 -9.36 1.59
CA VAL A 96 -3.16 -10.28 1.97
C VAL A 96 -3.72 -11.32 2.93
N HIS A 97 -3.62 -12.61 2.59
CA HIS A 97 -4.16 -13.70 3.43
C HIS A 97 -3.24 -14.08 4.58
N GLY A 98 -1.93 -13.85 4.42
CA GLY A 98 -0.93 -14.02 5.47
C GLY A 98 -0.55 -12.72 6.17
N ASP A 99 0.67 -12.70 6.69
CA ASP A 99 1.26 -11.51 7.31
C ASP A 99 1.77 -10.52 6.25
N ALA A 100 1.68 -9.23 6.56
CA ALA A 100 2.33 -8.15 5.83
C ALA A 100 3.51 -7.62 6.64
N THR A 101 4.74 -7.90 6.19
CA THR A 101 5.97 -7.48 6.88
C THR A 101 6.71 -6.45 6.05
N LEU A 102 6.73 -5.22 6.54
CA LEU A 102 7.40 -4.09 5.91
C LEU A 102 8.59 -3.66 6.75
N SER A 103 9.74 -3.44 6.11
CA SER A 103 10.92 -2.92 6.81
C SER A 103 10.90 -1.39 6.98
N GLY A 104 9.99 -0.69 6.27
CA GLY A 104 9.80 0.75 6.30
C GLY A 104 8.38 1.14 6.71
N VAL A 105 7.55 1.48 5.73
CA VAL A 105 6.29 2.23 5.94
C VAL A 105 5.09 1.48 5.39
N VAL A 106 3.97 1.46 6.13
CA VAL A 106 2.63 1.29 5.56
C VAL A 106 1.92 2.64 5.55
N TYR A 107 1.45 3.05 4.38
CA TYR A 107 0.79 4.33 4.17
C TYR A 107 -0.49 4.14 3.39
N GLY A 108 -1.63 4.34 4.06
CA GLY A 108 -2.94 4.35 3.43
C GLY A 108 -3.45 5.78 3.33
N PHE A 109 -3.80 6.23 2.12
CA PHE A 109 -4.26 7.58 1.86
C PHE A 109 -5.41 7.58 0.86
N TYR A 110 -6.26 8.61 0.97
CA TYR A 110 -7.48 8.77 0.16
C TYR A 110 -8.54 7.67 0.40
N GLU A 111 -9.82 7.96 0.15
CA GLU A 111 -10.95 7.06 0.45
C GLU A 111 -11.38 6.27 -0.80
N ALA A 112 -10.42 5.79 -1.59
CA ALA A 112 -10.71 5.15 -2.88
C ALA A 112 -10.67 3.62 -2.84
N GLY A 113 -9.93 3.02 -1.91
CA GLY A 113 -9.72 1.57 -1.85
C GLY A 113 -9.96 0.96 -0.47
N ILE A 114 -10.13 -0.36 -0.47
CA ILE A 114 -10.26 -1.21 0.71
C ILE A 114 -9.00 -2.05 0.84
N SER A 115 -8.47 -2.17 2.04
CA SER A 115 -7.27 -2.94 2.32
C SER A 115 -7.45 -3.84 3.53
N ARG A 116 -7.24 -5.13 3.29
CA ARG A 116 -7.40 -6.18 4.29
C ARG A 116 -6.18 -7.08 4.35
N VAL A 117 -5.61 -7.23 5.55
CA VAL A 117 -4.59 -8.23 5.85
C VAL A 117 -5.16 -9.21 6.89
N TYR A 118 -5.40 -10.47 6.50
CA TYR A 118 -5.92 -11.52 7.39
C TYR A 118 -4.88 -12.07 8.37
N GLY A 119 -3.68 -11.50 8.38
CA GLY A 119 -2.64 -11.73 9.37
C GLY A 119 -2.22 -10.47 10.11
N LYS A 120 -0.99 -10.49 10.60
CA LYS A 120 -0.36 -9.35 11.27
C LYS A 120 0.29 -8.42 10.26
N THR A 121 0.08 -7.12 10.42
CA THR A 121 0.89 -6.10 9.74
C THR A 121 1.99 -5.60 10.68
N THR A 122 3.23 -5.64 10.21
CA THR A 122 4.41 -5.10 10.90
C THR A 122 5.11 -4.07 10.02
N ALA A 123 5.39 -2.88 10.55
CA ALA A 123 6.17 -1.84 9.87
C ALA A 123 6.92 -0.97 10.88
N LYS A 124 7.89 -0.15 10.45
CA LYS A 124 8.43 0.90 11.33
C LYS A 124 7.41 2.01 11.54
N LEU A 125 6.77 2.45 10.46
CA LEU A 125 5.80 3.52 10.47
C LEU A 125 4.46 3.06 9.89
N GLY A 126 3.39 3.18 10.67
CA GLY A 126 2.02 3.01 10.18
C GLY A 126 1.29 4.35 10.13
N LEU A 127 1.02 4.86 8.93
CA LEU A 127 0.31 6.12 8.73
C LEU A 127 -0.95 5.87 7.89
N ILE A 128 -2.08 5.81 8.58
CA ILE A 128 -3.37 5.49 7.95
C ILE A 128 -4.26 6.72 7.98
N GLY A 129 -4.58 7.24 6.80
CA GLY A 129 -5.49 8.33 6.59
C GLY A 129 -6.94 7.88 6.71
N ASN A 130 -7.76 8.34 5.78
CA ASN A 130 -9.14 7.84 5.63
C ASN A 130 -9.25 6.54 4.80
N HIS A 131 -8.13 5.99 4.34
CA HIS A 131 -8.13 4.71 3.61
C HIS A 131 -8.74 3.60 4.46
N ASP A 132 -9.59 2.75 3.87
CA ASP A 132 -10.23 1.66 4.61
C ASP A 132 -9.24 0.54 4.84
N TRP A 133 -8.51 0.64 5.94
CA TRP A 133 -7.43 -0.28 6.30
C TRP A 133 -7.82 -1.12 7.52
N SER A 134 -7.70 -2.45 7.36
CA SER A 134 -7.91 -3.40 8.45
C SER A 134 -6.92 -4.57 8.40
N CYS A 135 -6.51 -5.03 9.58
CA CYS A 135 -5.73 -6.25 9.74
C CYS A 135 -6.03 -6.94 11.08
N ASP A 136 -5.69 -8.22 11.23
CA ASP A 136 -5.97 -8.96 12.48
C ASP A 136 -5.18 -8.41 13.67
N SER A 137 -3.96 -7.93 13.42
CA SER A 137 -3.18 -7.20 14.41
C SER A 137 -2.14 -6.29 13.77
N GLU A 138 -1.83 -5.19 14.44
CA GLU A 138 -0.84 -4.20 14.01
C GLU A 138 0.35 -4.16 14.96
N HIS A 139 1.56 -4.00 14.41
CA HIS A 139 2.75 -3.63 15.17
C HIS A 139 3.57 -2.60 14.40
N TYR A 140 3.50 -1.35 14.87
CA TYR A 140 4.28 -0.24 14.33
C TYR A 140 5.20 0.32 15.41
N GLU A 141 6.44 0.69 15.07
CA GLU A 141 7.32 1.40 16.01
C GLU A 141 6.77 2.80 16.31
N VAL A 142 6.28 3.47 15.27
CA VAL A 142 5.57 4.75 15.34
C VAL A 142 4.31 4.63 14.48
N SER A 143 3.20 5.22 14.93
CA SER A 143 1.97 5.26 14.14
C SER A 143 1.28 6.60 14.21
N GLY A 144 0.40 6.83 13.24
CA GLY A 144 -0.56 7.93 13.26
C GLY A 144 -1.79 7.61 12.42
N ARG A 145 -2.95 8.06 12.91
CA ARG A 145 -4.19 8.08 12.14
C ARG A 145 -4.59 9.52 11.87
N PHE A 146 -5.00 9.84 10.66
CA PHE A 146 -5.28 11.22 10.27
C PHE A 146 -6.49 11.31 9.35
N SER A 147 -7.19 12.44 9.44
CA SER A 147 -8.15 12.82 8.42
C SER A 147 -7.39 13.57 7.33
N ASN A 148 -7.39 13.00 6.11
CA ASN A 148 -6.61 13.50 4.98
C ASN A 148 -6.76 15.02 4.83
N PHE A 149 -5.66 15.77 4.94
CA PHE A 149 -5.60 17.24 4.83
C PHE A 149 -6.34 18.04 5.91
N HIS A 150 -6.85 17.39 6.96
CA HIS A 150 -7.65 18.06 7.99
C HIS A 150 -6.95 18.06 9.34
N LYS A 151 -6.54 16.88 9.85
CA LYS A 151 -5.95 16.76 11.19
C LYS A 151 -5.37 15.37 11.47
N LEU A 152 -4.35 15.33 12.31
CA LEU A 152 -3.90 14.12 12.98
C LEU A 152 -4.88 13.81 14.10
N MET A 153 -5.42 12.60 14.09
CA MET A 153 -6.39 12.12 15.07
C MET A 153 -5.71 11.30 16.16
N GLU A 154 -4.71 10.50 15.77
CA GLU A 154 -3.93 9.64 16.67
C GLU A 154 -2.45 9.68 16.27
N GLY A 155 -1.55 9.43 17.21
CA GLY A 155 -0.10 9.43 17.00
C GLY A 155 0.61 10.63 17.61
N ASP A 156 1.94 10.55 17.67
CA ASP A 156 2.81 11.62 18.15
C ASP A 156 3.55 12.25 16.96
N PRO A 157 3.22 13.50 16.57
CA PRO A 157 3.89 14.21 15.49
C PRO A 157 5.41 14.29 15.66
N GLU A 158 5.92 14.43 16.89
CA GLU A 158 7.36 14.52 17.14
C GLU A 158 8.04 13.15 17.01
N ALA A 159 7.37 12.07 17.40
CA ALA A 159 7.84 10.71 17.13
C ALA A 159 7.91 10.41 15.63
N ILE A 160 6.87 10.79 14.87
CA ILE A 160 6.83 10.66 13.41
C ILE A 160 7.97 11.48 12.80
N ARG A 161 8.11 12.74 13.20
CA ARG A 161 9.17 13.64 12.74
C ARG A 161 10.57 13.09 13.00
N LYS A 162 10.80 12.56 14.20
CA LYS A 162 12.09 11.96 14.58
C LYS A 162 12.41 10.73 13.74
N LEU A 163 11.40 9.94 13.39
CA LEU A 163 11.57 8.74 12.57
C LEU A 163 11.85 9.09 11.11
N VAL A 164 11.06 9.99 10.51
CA VAL A 164 11.14 10.28 9.06
C VAL A 164 12.16 11.37 8.71
N GLY A 165 12.53 12.22 9.66
CA GLY A 165 13.40 13.38 9.45
C GLY A 165 12.63 14.68 9.18
N ASP A 166 13.28 15.82 9.45
CA ASP A 166 12.64 17.15 9.36
C ASP A 166 12.09 17.48 7.97
N LYS A 167 12.83 17.12 6.92
CA LYS A 167 12.49 17.47 5.54
C LYS A 167 11.27 16.69 5.06
N GLU A 168 11.26 15.39 5.32
CA GLU A 168 10.18 14.49 4.98
C GLU A 168 8.94 14.81 5.84
N PHE A 169 9.13 15.09 7.13
CA PHE A 169 8.06 15.50 8.03
C PHE A 169 7.42 16.83 7.62
N ALA A 170 8.18 17.81 7.14
CA ALA A 170 7.61 19.08 6.67
C ALA A 170 6.57 18.88 5.55
N GLN A 171 6.76 17.86 4.71
CA GLN A 171 5.81 17.51 3.66
C GLN A 171 4.61 16.73 4.23
N LEU A 172 4.85 15.80 5.15
CA LEU A 172 3.80 15.04 5.84
C LEU A 172 2.91 15.89 6.74
N ALA A 173 3.47 16.90 7.43
CA ALA A 173 2.77 17.74 8.38
C ALA A 173 1.52 18.42 7.78
N ARG A 174 1.51 18.65 6.46
CA ARG A 174 0.35 19.17 5.73
C ARG A 174 -0.77 18.14 5.61
N MET A 175 -0.41 16.90 5.26
CA MET A 175 -1.36 15.78 5.14
C MET A 175 -1.97 15.41 6.49
N LEU A 176 -1.14 15.48 7.53
CA LEU A 176 -1.54 15.30 8.93
C LEU A 176 -2.27 16.53 9.49
N GLY A 177 -2.49 17.61 8.74
CA GLY A 177 -3.16 18.82 9.23
C GLY A 177 -2.46 19.52 10.40
N VAL A 178 -1.15 19.30 10.57
CA VAL A 178 -0.29 19.88 11.62
C VAL A 178 0.26 21.25 11.21
N SER A 179 0.43 21.52 9.90
CA SER A 179 0.89 22.81 9.36
C SER A 179 -0.12 23.47 8.42
N LYS A 180 -0.26 24.80 8.48
CA LYS A 180 -1.19 25.60 7.65
C LYS A 180 -0.59 26.20 6.37
N GLU A 181 0.69 25.99 6.08
CA GLU A 181 1.34 26.59 4.90
C GLU A 181 0.98 25.83 3.61
N GLU A 182 0.57 26.58 2.58
CA GLU A 182 0.37 26.08 1.21
C GLU A 182 1.74 25.82 0.56
N ALA A 183 1.97 24.63 -0.01
CA ALA A 183 3.19 24.39 -0.78
C ALA A 183 3.00 24.87 -2.22
N GLU A 184 4.00 25.59 -2.73
CA GLU A 184 4.16 25.82 -4.16
C GLU A 184 4.55 24.49 -4.84
N GLY A 185 3.62 23.90 -5.61
CA GLY A 185 3.89 22.69 -6.39
C GLY A 185 2.62 22.07 -6.95
N SER A 186 2.61 21.77 -8.25
CA SER A 186 1.49 21.17 -8.97
C SER A 186 1.79 19.70 -9.29
N SER A 187 0.99 18.77 -8.77
CA SER A 187 0.45 17.61 -9.51
C SER A 187 -0.19 16.62 -8.55
N ASN A 188 -1.50 16.39 -8.70
CA ASN A 188 -2.34 15.53 -7.86
C ASN A 188 -2.01 14.02 -7.86
N SER A 189 -0.92 13.58 -8.47
CA SER A 189 -0.56 12.16 -8.49
C SER A 189 0.28 11.85 -7.25
N ALA A 190 -0.34 11.23 -6.24
CA ALA A 190 0.38 10.46 -5.23
C ALA A 190 1.39 11.24 -4.36
N TRP A 191 0.97 12.39 -3.82
CA TRP A 191 1.80 13.32 -3.01
C TRP A 191 2.52 12.68 -1.81
N GLY A 192 2.04 11.54 -1.30
CA GLY A 192 2.64 10.83 -0.17
C GLY A 192 3.76 9.84 -0.54
N LEU A 193 3.79 9.33 -1.78
CA LEU A 193 4.67 8.22 -2.18
C LEU A 193 6.15 8.61 -2.12
N SER A 194 6.50 9.77 -2.70
CA SER A 194 7.90 10.22 -2.80
C SER A 194 8.53 10.67 -1.47
N LEU A 195 7.75 10.70 -0.37
CA LEU A 195 8.18 11.25 0.91
C LEU A 195 9.04 10.31 1.75
N PHE A 196 9.06 9.03 1.41
CA PHE A 196 9.49 7.98 2.34
C PHE A 196 10.69 7.16 1.88
N HIS A 197 11.37 7.52 0.80
CA HIS A 197 12.54 6.80 0.25
C HIS A 197 13.73 6.59 1.23
N ARG A 198 13.64 7.04 2.49
CA ARG A 198 14.68 6.96 3.52
C ARG A 198 14.30 6.20 4.80
N VAL A 199 13.05 5.78 4.96
CA VAL A 199 12.51 5.30 6.26
C VAL A 199 12.54 3.78 6.37
#